data_AF-X8DTP2-F1
#
_entry.id   AF-X8DTP2-F1
#
_cell.length_a   1.000
_cell.length_b   1.000
_cell.length_c   1.000
_cell.angle_alpha   90.00
_cell.angle_beta   90.00
_cell.angle_gamma   90.00
#
_symmetry.space_group_name_H-M   'P 1'
#
loop_
_entity.id
_entity.type
_entity.pdbx_description
1 polymer ?
#
loop_
_entity_poly.entity_id
_entity_poly.type
_entity_poly.pdbx_seq_one_letter_code
_entity_poly.pdbx_strand_id
1 'polypeptide(L)' 'MALADPPYANCKEAHADGKYNIPRGAPGYSAKLDRDGDGLACEG' A
#
# COMPACT_ATOMS: atom_id res chain seq x y z
N MET A 1 5.99 18.03 0.07
CA MET A 1 5.39 17.12 -0.93
C MET A 1 6.00 15.76 -0.65
N ALA A 2 5.25 14.86 -0.03
CA ALA A 2 5.80 13.61 0.48
C ALA A 2 6.26 12.76 -0.71
N LEU A 3 7.56 12.42 -0.67
CA LEU A 3 8.27 11.69 -1.69
C LEU A 3 7.68 10.29 -1.82
N ALA A 4 7.37 9.92 -3.06
CA ALA A 4 6.85 8.61 -3.39
C ALA A 4 7.93 7.55 -3.14
N ASP A 5 7.87 6.86 -1.99
CA ASP A 5 8.30 5.46 -1.97
C ASP A 5 7.59 4.76 -3.14
N PRO A 6 8.30 3.97 -3.98
CA PRO A 6 7.68 3.32 -5.12
C PRO A 6 6.47 2.47 -4.67
N PRO A 7 5.38 2.42 -5.46
CA PRO A 7 4.25 1.57 -5.13
C PRO A 7 4.73 0.12 -5.10
N TYR A 8 4.50 -0.57 -3.98
CA TYR A 8 4.84 -1.98 -3.85
C TYR A 8 4.17 -2.77 -4.97
N ALA A 9 4.87 -3.73 -5.58
CA ALA A 9 4.26 -4.54 -6.65
C ALA A 9 3.19 -5.49 -6.10
N ASN A 10 3.26 -5.82 -4.80
CA ASN A 10 2.32 -6.67 -4.09
C ASN A 10 2.39 -6.39 -2.58
N CYS A 11 1.36 -6.83 -1.85
CA CYS A 11 1.30 -6.68 -0.39
C CYS A 11 2.33 -7.52 0.37
N LYS A 12 2.93 -8.52 -0.29
CA LYS A 12 3.98 -9.34 0.32
C LYS A 12 5.29 -8.56 0.48
N GLU A 13 5.63 -7.71 -0.48
CA GLU A 13 6.75 -6.76 -0.34
C GLU A 13 6.45 -5.70 0.73
N ALA A 14 5.24 -5.14 0.73
CA ALA A 14 4.83 -4.20 1.78
C ALA A 14 4.94 -4.83 3.18
N HIS A 15 4.44 -6.05 3.37
CA HIS A 15 4.57 -6.81 4.63
C HIS A 15 6.03 -7.08 5.00
N ALA A 16 6.89 -7.38 4.02
CA ALA A 16 8.30 -7.64 4.26
C ALA A 16 9.04 -6.38 4.77
N ASP A 17 8.62 -5.21 4.32
CA ASP A 17 9.04 -3.90 4.83
C ASP A 17 8.32 -3.48 6.13
N GLY A 18 7.39 -4.31 6.63
CA GLY A 18 6.58 -3.99 7.81
C GLY A 18 5.52 -2.91 7.56
N LYS A 19 5.14 -2.69 6.30
CA LYS A 19 4.04 -1.79 5.92
C LYS A 19 2.75 -2.58 5.74
N TYR A 20 1.76 -2.17 6.55
CA TYR A 20 0.42 -2.75 6.65
C TYR A 20 -0.59 -1.61 6.59
N ASN A 21 -1.82 -1.89 6.18
CA ASN A 21 -2.93 -0.93 6.23
C ASN A 21 -2.56 0.41 5.57
N ILE A 22 -2.08 0.35 4.34
CA ILE A 22 -1.55 1.51 3.64
C ILE A 22 -2.74 2.39 3.18
N PRO A 23 -2.93 3.60 3.74
CA PRO A 23 -4.10 4.41 3.43
C PRO A 23 -4.00 5.06 2.06
N ARG A 24 -5.16 5.29 1.42
CA ARG A 24 -5.27 6.00 0.15
C ARG A 24 -4.62 7.38 0.23
N GLY A 25 -3.54 7.57 -0.54
CA GLY A 25 -2.72 8.79 -0.53
C GLY A 25 -1.34 8.59 0.09
N ALA A 26 -1.09 7.46 0.75
CA ALA A 26 0.26 7.04 1.10
C ALA A 26 1.03 6.64 -0.17
N PRO A 27 2.35 6.83 -0.19
CA PRO A 27 3.17 6.52 -1.36
C PRO A 27 3.18 5.02 -1.73
N GLY A 28 3.01 4.14 -0.73
CA GLY A 28 2.85 2.71 -0.96
C GLY A 28 1.44 2.28 -1.36
N TYR A 29 0.46 3.19 -1.42
CA TYR A 29 -0.92 2.84 -1.78
C TYR A 29 -1.02 2.61 -3.27
N SER A 30 -1.67 1.52 -3.64
CA SER A 30 -2.03 1.25 -5.02
C SER A 30 -3.42 0.63 -5.03
N ALA A 31 -4.30 1.15 -5.90
CA ALA A 31 -5.64 0.62 -6.09
C ALA A 31 -5.66 -0.83 -6.62
N LYS A 32 -4.51 -1.36 -7.06
CA LYS A 32 -4.34 -2.79 -7.37
C LYS A 32 -4.10 -3.66 -6.14
N LEU A 33 -3.62 -3.06 -5.05
CA LEU A 33 -3.31 -3.74 -3.79
C LEU A 33 -4.51 -3.72 -2.83
N ASP A 34 -5.32 -2.68 -2.95
CA ASP A 34 -6.63 -2.52 -2.32
C ASP A 34 -7.67 -3.35 -3.10
N ARG A 35 -7.91 -4.58 -2.67
CA ARG A 35 -8.69 -5.57 -3.42
C ARG A 35 -10.19 -5.39 -3.22
N ASP A 36 -10.58 -4.86 -2.08
CA ASP A 36 -11.95 -4.60 -1.63
C ASP A 36 -12.38 -3.15 -1.86
N GLY A 37 -11.43 -2.24 -2.11
CA GLY A 37 -11.69 -0.87 -2.55
C GLY A 37 -12.11 0.06 -1.41
N ASP A 38 -11.79 -0.29 -0.16
CA ASP A 38 -12.16 0.47 1.02
C ASP A 38 -11.23 1.69 1.24
N GLY A 39 -10.10 1.72 0.53
CA GLY A 39 -9.07 2.75 0.63
C GLY A 39 -7.89 2.37 1.53
N LEU A 40 -7.78 1.13 1.97
CA LEU A 40 -6.63 0.56 2.68
C LEU A 40 -6.03 -0.57 1.82
N ALA A 41 -4.83 -0.31 1.30
CA ALA A 41 -4.07 -1.34 0.60
C ALA A 41 -3.31 -2.21 1.61
N CYS A 42 -3.20 -3.50 1.31
CA CYS A 42 -2.38 -4.43 2.09
C CYS A 42 -2.77 -4.49 3.57
N GLU A 43 -4.07 -4.59 3.78
CA GLU A 43 -4.64 -5.03 5.05
C GLU A 43 -4.22 -6.48 5.32
N GLY A 44 -3.95 -6.75 6.61
CA GLY A 44 -3.35 -8.00 7.08
C GLY A 44 -4.22 -9.23 6.92
#